data_AF-A0AAV7WZL4-F1
#
_entry.id   AF-A0AAV7WZL4-F1
#
_cell.length_a   1.000
_cell.length_b   1.000
_cell.length_c   1.000
_cell.angle_alpha   90.00
_cell.angle_beta   90.00
_cell.angle_gamma   90.00
#
_symmetry.space_group_name_H-M   'P 1'
#
loop_
_entity.id
_entity.type
_entity.pdbx_description
1 polymer ?
#
loop_
_entity_poly.entity_id
_entity_poly.type
_entity_poly.pdbx_seq_one_letter_code
_entity_poly.pdbx_strand_id
1 'polypeptide(L)'
;MTGQQWDDIGYNFLVGGDGRVYEGRGWDSVGAHTLSWNRRSLGVALIGNFTEAAAPDRQAAAALELIRVGVGLGKLSAGHRLAAACQLRPYQSPGLAQFERVRVWDRWWPWSTADAYCRVGGKSKHKKVALPAGPAGPTGLPAWLSGARLAERLSGAGLPTEPPAAPL
;
A
#
# COMPACT_ATOMS: atom_id res chain seq x y z
N MET A 1 11.06 27.33 -5.80
CA MET A 1 10.00 26.73 -6.63
C MET A 1 10.15 25.22 -6.55
N THR A 2 9.41 24.55 -5.66
CA THR A 2 9.57 23.10 -5.44
C THR A 2 8.61 22.32 -6.33
N GLY A 3 9.12 21.22 -6.89
CA GLY A 3 8.56 20.54 -8.05
C GLY A 3 7.16 19.94 -7.86
N GLN A 4 6.43 19.89 -8.99
CA GLN A 4 5.05 19.44 -9.17
C GLN A 4 4.03 20.21 -8.30
N GLN A 5 3.14 20.97 -8.94
CA GLN A 5 2.05 21.72 -8.30
C GLN A 5 1.01 20.75 -7.71
N TRP A 6 1.35 20.11 -6.60
CA TRP A 6 0.43 19.32 -5.80
C TRP A 6 0.13 20.10 -4.53
N ASP A 7 -1.14 20.10 -4.12
CA ASP A 7 -1.59 20.80 -2.91
C ASP A 7 -0.95 20.21 -1.62
N ASP A 8 -0.45 18.98 -1.69
CA ASP A 8 0.23 18.23 -0.62
C ASP A 8 0.97 17.00 -1.20
N ILE A 9 1.70 16.24 -0.38
CA ILE A 9 2.33 14.96 -0.72
C ILE A 9 1.36 14.02 -1.45
N GLY A 10 1.84 13.31 -2.47
CA GLY A 10 0.95 12.54 -3.35
C GLY A 10 0.32 11.29 -2.73
N TYR A 11 0.85 10.79 -1.61
CA TYR A 11 0.41 9.57 -0.95
C TYR A 11 -0.50 9.87 0.24
N ASN A 12 -1.44 8.96 0.51
CA ASN A 12 -2.29 9.03 1.70
C ASN A 12 -1.49 8.68 2.95
N PHE A 13 -0.64 7.65 2.86
CA PHE A 13 0.21 7.20 3.95
C PHE A 13 1.59 6.83 3.44
N LEU A 14 2.58 6.98 4.32
CA LEU A 14 3.93 6.52 4.12
C LEU A 14 4.31 5.58 5.25
N VAL A 15 5.02 4.50 4.95
CA VAL A 15 5.54 3.59 5.98
C VAL A 15 7.05 3.71 5.99
N GLY A 16 7.60 4.05 7.14
CA GLY A 16 9.03 4.19 7.33
C GLY A 16 9.75 2.85 7.46
N GLY A 17 11.05 2.88 7.18
CA GLY A 17 11.93 1.75 7.46
C GLY A 17 12.05 1.44 8.95
N ASP A 18 11.51 2.25 9.84
CA ASP A 18 11.36 2.02 11.29
C ASP A 18 10.11 1.21 11.66
N GLY A 19 9.21 0.95 10.69
CA GLY A 19 7.93 0.28 10.92
C GLY A 19 6.82 1.21 11.43
N ARG A 20 7.01 2.54 11.37
CA ARG A 20 5.96 3.50 11.70
C ARG A 20 5.20 3.91 10.45
N VAL A 21 3.92 4.22 10.63
CA VAL A 21 3.08 4.82 9.58
C VAL A 21 3.03 6.33 9.80
N TYR A 22 3.32 7.06 8.74
CA TYR A 22 3.30 8.51 8.67
C TYR A 22 2.10 8.92 7.82
N GLU A 23 1.27 9.79 8.36
CA GLU A 23 0.13 10.34 7.62
C GLU A 23 0.61 11.35 6.58
N GLY A 24 0.17 11.15 5.32
CA GLY A 24 0.26 12.15 4.26
C GLY A 24 -1.10 12.84 4.15
N ARG A 25 -1.80 12.61 3.03
CA ARG A 25 -3.17 13.14 2.85
C ARG A 25 -4.22 12.48 3.75
N GLY A 26 -3.90 11.38 4.42
CA GLY A 26 -4.79 10.71 5.35
C GLY A 26 -5.92 9.93 4.68
N TRP A 27 -6.95 9.59 5.46
CA TRP A 27 -8.03 8.69 5.05
C TRP A 27 -9.07 9.34 4.13
N ASP A 28 -9.36 10.62 4.34
CA ASP A 28 -10.54 11.29 3.79
C ASP A 28 -10.23 12.19 2.58
N SER A 29 -8.95 12.32 2.24
CA SER A 29 -8.50 13.17 1.14
C SER A 29 -8.10 12.37 -0.09
N VAL A 30 -8.38 12.93 -1.27
CA VAL A 30 -7.98 12.36 -2.55
C VAL A 30 -6.46 12.42 -2.72
N GLY A 31 -5.85 11.27 -3.04
CA GLY A 31 -4.42 11.14 -3.34
C GLY A 31 -3.96 11.84 -4.63
N ALA A 32 -2.65 11.90 -4.84
CA ALA A 32 -2.03 12.26 -6.12
C ALA A 32 -0.96 11.22 -6.57
N HIS A 33 -1.10 9.96 -6.14
CA HIS A 33 -0.10 8.90 -6.32
C HIS A 33 -0.21 8.13 -7.64
N THR A 34 -1.43 7.96 -8.18
CA THR A 34 -1.66 7.16 -9.39
C THR A 34 -2.79 7.78 -10.22
N LEU A 35 -2.45 8.34 -11.38
CA LEU A 35 -3.42 8.97 -12.28
C LEU A 35 -4.58 8.00 -12.60
N SER A 36 -5.82 8.52 -12.55
CA SER A 36 -7.08 7.77 -12.73
C SER A 36 -7.50 6.85 -11.56
N TRP A 37 -6.64 6.66 -10.56
CA TRP A 37 -6.93 5.82 -9.38
C TRP A 37 -7.07 6.61 -8.09
N ASN A 38 -6.48 7.81 -8.01
CA ASN A 38 -6.51 8.72 -6.87
C ASN A 38 -7.86 8.88 -6.14
N ARG A 39 -8.99 8.88 -6.87
CA ARG A 39 -10.34 9.07 -6.30
C ARG A 39 -11.01 7.77 -5.81
N ARG A 40 -10.39 6.62 -6.06
CA ARG A 40 -10.98 5.29 -5.84
C ARG A 40 -10.05 4.35 -5.06
N SER A 41 -8.90 4.84 -4.62
CA SER A 41 -7.94 4.06 -3.84
C SER A 41 -7.21 4.93 -2.83
N LEU A 42 -6.62 4.25 -1.83
CA LEU A 42 -5.68 4.84 -0.89
C LEU A 42 -4.26 4.49 -1.34
N GLY A 43 -3.41 5.50 -1.49
CA GLY A 43 -2.01 5.33 -1.83
C GLY A 43 -1.13 5.17 -0.59
N VAL A 44 -0.46 4.03 -0.47
CA VAL A 44 0.54 3.78 0.58
C VAL A 44 1.92 3.69 -0.05
N ALA A 45 2.84 4.55 0.34
CA ALA A 45 4.24 4.49 -0.07
C ALA A 45 5.10 3.83 1.01
N LEU A 46 6.02 2.95 0.61
CA LEU A 46 7.09 2.49 1.49
C LEU A 46 8.29 3.40 1.27
N ILE A 47 8.80 4.03 2.34
CA ILE A 47 9.97 4.90 2.26
C ILE A 47 11.20 4.03 2.00
N GLY A 48 11.80 4.18 0.81
CA GLY A 48 13.00 3.45 0.38
C GLY A 48 13.04 3.21 -1.13
N ASN A 49 14.07 2.48 -1.58
CA ASN A 49 14.15 1.92 -2.94
C ASN A 49 14.20 0.39 -2.83
N PHE A 50 13.22 -0.27 -3.43
CA PHE A 50 13.04 -1.71 -3.32
C PHE A 50 13.11 -2.43 -4.66
N THR A 51 13.96 -1.92 -5.54
CA THR A 51 14.24 -2.56 -6.84
C THR A 51 14.96 -3.89 -6.65
N GLU A 52 15.97 -3.92 -5.77
CA GLU A 52 16.85 -5.08 -5.57
C GLU A 52 16.55 -5.87 -4.28
N ALA A 53 16.12 -5.18 -3.22
CA ALA A 53 15.76 -5.79 -1.94
C ALA A 53 14.36 -5.35 -1.52
N ALA A 54 13.56 -6.28 -1.00
CA ALA A 54 12.23 -5.94 -0.50
C ALA A 54 12.31 -5.14 0.81
N ALA A 55 11.22 -4.45 1.15
CA ALA A 55 11.10 -3.74 2.41
C ALA A 55 11.27 -4.69 3.60
N PRO A 56 11.91 -4.23 4.70
CA PRO A 56 12.03 -5.00 5.93
C PRO A 56 10.67 -5.48 6.45
N ASP A 57 10.65 -6.61 7.15
CA ASP A 57 9.41 -7.24 7.63
C ASP A 57 8.56 -6.30 8.49
N ARG A 58 9.19 -5.45 9.31
CA ARG A 58 8.49 -4.45 10.13
C ARG A 58 7.73 -3.41 9.29
N GLN A 59 8.29 -3.02 8.14
CA GLN A 59 7.66 -2.07 7.23
C GLN A 59 6.50 -2.73 6.46
N ALA A 60 6.69 -3.99 6.05
CA ALA A 60 5.62 -4.79 5.46
C ALA A 60 4.46 -5.05 6.44
N ALA A 61 4.77 -5.39 7.69
CA ALA A 61 3.79 -5.61 8.75
C ALA A 61 2.99 -4.35 9.06
N ALA A 62 3.64 -3.19 9.16
CA ALA A 62 2.97 -1.91 9.35
C ALA A 62 2.03 -1.55 8.19
N ALA A 63 2.41 -1.84 6.94
CA ALA A 63 1.54 -1.64 5.78
C ALA A 63 0.30 -2.53 5.82
N LEU A 64 0.45 -3.82 6.18
CA LEU A 64 -0.67 -4.74 6.34
C LEU A 64 -1.60 -4.35 7.49
N GLU A 65 -1.02 -3.90 8.60
CA GLU A 65 -1.78 -3.41 9.75
C GLU A 65 -2.57 -2.15 9.41
N LEU A 66 -1.98 -1.23 8.66
CA LEU A 66 -2.69 -0.05 8.14
C LEU A 66 -3.90 -0.44 7.29
N ILE A 67 -3.74 -1.43 6.39
CA ILE A 67 -4.86 -1.95 5.57
C ILE A 67 -5.96 -2.52 6.48
N ARG A 68 -5.58 -3.33 7.47
CA ARG A 68 -6.53 -3.92 8.44
C ARG A 68 -7.31 -2.85 9.21
N VAL A 69 -6.62 -1.84 9.72
CA VAL A 69 -7.24 -0.70 10.42
C VAL A 69 -8.16 0.08 9.48
N GLY A 70 -7.74 0.34 8.24
CA GLY A 70 -8.57 1.01 7.23
C GLY A 70 -9.88 0.28 6.96
N VAL A 71 -9.86 -1.05 6.92
CA VAL A 71 -11.09 -1.87 6.82
C VAL A 71 -11.95 -1.74 8.07
N GLY A 72 -11.35 -1.83 9.26
CA GLY A 72 -12.07 -1.71 10.54
C GLY A 72 -12.74 -0.34 10.74
N LEU A 73 -12.12 0.73 10.23
CA LEU A 73 -12.65 2.09 10.26
C LEU A 73 -13.69 2.37 9.16
N GLY A 74 -13.95 1.43 8.25
CA GLY A 74 -14.81 1.63 7.09
C GLY A 74 -14.23 2.58 6.03
N LYS A 75 -12.96 2.96 6.13
CA LYS A 75 -12.24 3.79 5.15
C LYS A 75 -11.78 2.98 3.93
N LEU A 76 -11.70 1.67 4.06
CA LEU A 76 -11.39 0.72 2.99
C LEU A 76 -12.45 -0.38 2.97
N SER A 77 -12.92 -0.77 1.78
CA SER A 77 -13.89 -1.85 1.66
C SER A 77 -13.32 -3.19 2.15
N ALA A 78 -14.13 -4.01 2.82
CA ALA A 78 -13.75 -5.38 3.16
C ALA A 78 -13.45 -6.23 1.91
N GLY A 79 -14.00 -5.86 0.75
CA GLY A 79 -13.72 -6.47 -0.56
C GLY A 79 -12.68 -5.72 -1.38
N HIS A 80 -11.81 -4.92 -0.76
CA HIS A 80 -10.77 -4.18 -1.46
C HIS A 80 -9.83 -5.09 -2.26
N ARG A 81 -9.11 -4.48 -3.19
CA ARG A 81 -8.07 -5.11 -3.98
C ARG A 81 -6.76 -4.40 -3.74
N LEU A 82 -5.69 -5.17 -3.60
CA LEU A 82 -4.34 -4.68 -3.49
C LEU A 82 -3.68 -4.70 -4.88
N ALA A 83 -3.08 -3.57 -5.26
CA ALA A 83 -2.38 -3.45 -6.52
C ALA A 83 -1.07 -2.66 -6.34
N ALA A 84 -0.04 -3.06 -7.08
CA ALA A 84 1.20 -2.31 -7.21
C ALA A 84 1.04 -1.17 -8.21
N ALA A 85 1.77 -0.06 -8.03
CA ALA A 85 1.68 1.11 -8.91
C ALA A 85 2.00 0.76 -10.38
N CYS A 86 2.98 -0.13 -10.60
CA CYS A 86 3.33 -0.67 -11.92
C CYS A 86 2.21 -1.46 -12.60
N GLN A 87 1.25 -2.04 -11.86
CA GLN A 87 0.10 -2.72 -12.49
C GLN A 87 -0.88 -1.71 -13.11
N LEU A 88 -0.93 -0.51 -12.55
CA LEU A 88 -1.93 0.50 -12.89
C LEU A 88 -1.45 1.46 -13.97
N ARG A 89 -0.13 1.70 -14.00
CA ARG A 89 0.51 2.73 -14.81
C ARG A 89 1.96 2.34 -15.10
N PRO A 90 2.59 2.97 -16.11
CA PRO A 90 3.95 2.62 -16.50
C PRO A 90 5.04 3.12 -15.54
N TYR A 91 4.99 2.66 -14.29
CA TYR A 91 5.91 3.01 -13.21
C TYR A 91 6.84 1.85 -12.87
N GLN A 92 8.03 2.18 -12.36
CA GLN A 92 8.92 1.20 -11.73
C GLN A 92 8.52 0.89 -10.28
N SER A 93 7.75 1.78 -9.65
CA SER A 93 7.23 1.61 -8.28
C SER A 93 6.29 0.40 -8.18
N PRO A 94 6.38 -0.42 -7.11
CA PRO A 94 7.15 -0.22 -5.87
C PRO A 94 8.61 -0.71 -5.91
N GLY A 95 9.13 -1.09 -7.08
CA GLY A 95 10.39 -1.81 -7.24
C GLY A 95 10.15 -3.32 -7.35
N LEU A 96 10.99 -4.01 -8.14
CA LEU A 96 10.78 -5.42 -8.49
C LEU A 96 10.75 -6.34 -7.27
N ALA A 97 11.73 -6.20 -6.37
CA ALA A 97 11.78 -7.03 -5.16
C ALA A 97 10.55 -6.81 -4.25
N GLN A 98 10.09 -5.57 -4.11
CA GLN A 98 8.86 -5.30 -3.35
C GLN A 98 7.60 -5.80 -4.06
N PHE A 99 7.52 -5.66 -5.38
CA PHE A 99 6.41 -6.19 -6.16
C PHE A 99 6.26 -7.71 -5.94
N GLU A 100 7.36 -8.46 -6.03
CA GLU A 100 7.36 -9.91 -5.79
C GLU A 100 6.98 -10.27 -4.35
N ARG A 101 7.26 -9.40 -3.38
CA ARG A 101 6.79 -9.58 -1.99
C ARG A 101 5.29 -9.32 -1.82
N VAL A 102 4.75 -8.26 -2.43
CA VAL A 102 3.37 -7.82 -2.22
C VAL A 102 2.35 -8.67 -2.97
N ARG A 103 2.74 -9.24 -4.12
CA ARG A 103 1.83 -10.05 -4.95
C ARG A 103 1.32 -11.35 -4.30
N VAL A 104 1.95 -11.79 -3.22
CA VAL A 104 1.52 -12.96 -2.44
C VAL A 104 0.70 -12.59 -1.21
N TRP A 105 0.42 -11.29 -1.01
CA TRP A 105 -0.45 -10.84 0.07
C TRP A 105 -1.91 -11.15 -0.25
N ASP A 106 -2.72 -11.27 0.80
CA ASP A 106 -4.17 -11.40 0.65
C ASP A 106 -4.72 -10.20 -0.13
N ARG A 107 -5.82 -10.43 -0.87
CA ARG A 107 -6.47 -9.43 -1.73
C ARG A 107 -5.60 -8.87 -2.87
N TRP A 108 -4.44 -9.46 -3.18
CA TRP A 108 -3.73 -9.15 -4.42
C TRP A 108 -4.69 -9.23 -5.61
N TRP A 109 -4.62 -8.25 -6.52
CA TRP A 109 -5.39 -8.29 -7.75
C TRP A 109 -4.61 -9.08 -8.81
N PRO A 110 -4.98 -10.34 -9.12
CA PRO A 110 -4.27 -11.14 -10.10
C PRO A 110 -4.61 -10.66 -11.50
N TRP A 111 -3.73 -9.85 -12.09
CA TRP A 111 -3.84 -9.42 -13.47
C TRP A 111 -2.55 -9.76 -14.22
N SER A 112 -2.49 -10.96 -14.79
CA SER A 112 -1.27 -11.58 -15.34
C SER A 112 -0.51 -10.71 -16.34
N THR A 113 -1.22 -9.98 -17.21
CA THR A 113 -0.58 -9.04 -18.17
C THR A 113 0.06 -7.83 -17.46
N ALA A 114 -0.57 -7.30 -16.42
CA ALA A 114 -0.03 -6.18 -15.64
C ALA A 114 1.11 -6.63 -14.71
N ASP A 115 1.04 -7.86 -14.19
CA ASP A 115 2.13 -8.46 -13.42
C ASP A 115 3.38 -8.68 -14.29
N ALA A 116 3.19 -9.07 -15.56
CA ALA A 116 4.29 -9.12 -16.50
C ALA A 116 4.93 -7.75 -16.67
N TYR A 117 4.13 -6.69 -16.84
CA TYR A 117 4.63 -5.31 -16.97
C TYR A 117 5.53 -4.89 -15.80
N CYS A 118 5.12 -5.20 -14.57
CA CYS A 118 5.92 -4.92 -13.36
C CYS A 118 7.31 -5.56 -13.38
N ARG A 119 7.49 -6.71 -14.05
CA ARG A 119 8.78 -7.41 -14.14
C ARG A 119 9.72 -6.87 -15.21
N VAL A 120 9.20 -6.30 -16.30
CA VAL A 120 10.03 -5.85 -17.44
C VAL A 120 10.49 -4.39 -17.30
N GLY A 121 10.24 -3.73 -16.16
CA GLY A 121 10.77 -2.39 -15.88
C GLY A 121 10.30 -1.30 -16.86
N GLY A 122 9.08 -1.45 -17.39
CA GLY A 122 8.38 -0.40 -18.11
C GLY A 122 8.91 0.04 -19.48
N LYS A 123 9.75 -0.76 -20.15
CA LYS A 123 10.24 -0.46 -21.51
C LYS A 123 9.37 -0.99 -22.67
N SER A 124 8.12 -1.40 -22.43
CA SER A 124 7.26 -1.92 -23.50
C SER A 124 6.30 -0.87 -24.03
N LYS A 125 6.53 -0.46 -25.28
CA LYS A 125 5.63 0.39 -26.07
C LYS A 125 4.22 -0.24 -26.12
N HIS A 126 3.21 0.60 -25.92
CA HIS A 126 1.82 0.26 -25.62
C HIS A 126 1.15 -0.77 -26.55
N LYS A 127 0.36 -1.67 -25.95
CA LYS A 127 -0.96 -2.05 -26.48
C LYS A 127 -1.99 -1.82 -25.37
N LYS A 128 -2.97 -0.96 -25.61
CA LYS A 128 -4.12 -0.75 -24.71
C LYS A 128 -4.89 -2.08 -24.67
N VAL A 129 -4.87 -2.77 -23.54
CA VAL A 129 -5.67 -3.99 -23.32
C VAL A 129 -6.81 -3.63 -22.37
N ALA A 130 -8.05 -3.89 -22.79
CA ALA A 130 -9.24 -3.70 -21.98
C ALA A 130 -9.19 -4.63 -20.76
N LEU A 131 -9.63 -4.12 -19.60
CA LEU A 131 -9.62 -4.83 -18.32
C LEU A 131 -10.61 -6.01 -18.34
N PRO A 132 -10.18 -7.28 -18.18
CA PRO A 132 -11.09 -8.34 -17.80
C PRO A 132 -11.48 -8.20 -16.32
N ALA A 133 -12.69 -8.61 -15.97
CA ALA A 133 -13.09 -8.79 -14.57
C ALA A 133 -12.18 -9.87 -13.95
N GLY A 134 -11.25 -9.46 -13.08
CA GLY A 134 -10.29 -10.37 -12.47
C GLY A 134 -10.94 -11.37 -11.50
N PRO A 135 -10.41 -12.61 -11.41
CA PRO A 135 -10.92 -13.65 -10.50
C PRO A 135 -10.62 -13.32 -9.03
N ALA A 136 -11.37 -13.97 -8.13
CA ALA A 136 -11.13 -13.91 -6.69
C ALA A 136 -9.74 -14.51 -6.37
N GLY A 137 -8.87 -13.71 -5.75
CA GLY A 137 -7.56 -14.17 -5.27
C GLY A 137 -7.69 -15.16 -4.09
N PRO A 138 -6.61 -15.88 -3.74
CA PRO A 138 -6.61 -16.85 -2.66
C PRO A 138 -6.91 -16.16 -1.32
N THR A 139 -7.93 -16.66 -0.61
CA THR A 139 -8.28 -16.23 0.74
C THR A 139 -7.33 -16.88 1.74
N GLY A 140 -6.41 -16.10 2.32
CA GLY A 140 -5.55 -16.55 3.42
C GLY A 140 -4.26 -15.75 3.52
N LEU A 141 -3.99 -15.18 4.69
CA LEU A 141 -2.70 -14.54 4.98
C LEU A 141 -1.58 -15.60 4.97
N PRO A 142 -0.38 -15.30 4.43
CA PRO A 142 0.73 -16.25 4.41
C PRO A 142 1.20 -16.59 5.84
N ALA A 143 1.72 -17.80 6.04
CA ALA A 143 1.96 -18.41 7.36
C ALA A 143 2.82 -17.59 8.35
N TRP A 144 3.62 -16.62 7.89
CA TRP A 144 4.37 -15.70 8.75
C TRP A 144 3.49 -14.60 9.39
N LEU A 145 2.21 -14.50 9.00
CA LEU A 145 1.16 -13.68 9.63
C LEU A 145 0.20 -14.50 10.51
N SER A 146 0.23 -15.84 10.45
CA SER A 146 -0.75 -16.70 11.11
C SER A 146 -0.43 -17.03 12.57
N GLY A 147 0.46 -16.28 13.22
CA GLY A 147 0.87 -16.49 14.61
C GLY A 147 0.76 -15.22 15.43
N ALA A 148 0.02 -15.29 16.53
CA ALA A 148 -0.22 -14.24 17.51
C ALA A 148 1.10 -13.66 18.11
N ARG A 149 1.78 -12.77 17.40
CA ARG A 149 2.95 -12.02 17.93
C ARG A 149 3.07 -10.57 17.47
N LEU A 150 2.01 -9.99 16.89
CA LEU A 150 1.98 -8.54 16.63
C LEU A 150 1.59 -7.75 17.89
N ALA A 151 0.72 -8.29 18.75
CA ALA A 151 0.29 -7.61 19.97
C ALA A 151 1.39 -7.54 21.05
N GLU A 152 2.23 -8.57 21.19
CA GLU A 152 3.23 -8.63 22.28
C GLU A 152 4.46 -7.75 22.05
N ARG A 153 4.74 -7.34 20.80
CA ARG A 153 5.89 -6.46 20.49
C ARG A 153 5.56 -4.96 20.54
N LEU A 154 4.28 -4.60 20.68
CA LEU A 154 3.84 -3.20 20.81
C LEU A 154 3.61 -2.78 22.28
N SER A 155 3.60 -3.71 23.24
CA SER A 155 3.55 -3.38 24.68
C SER A 155 4.78 -2.65 25.23
N GLY A 156 5.83 -2.46 24.42
CA GLY A 156 7.03 -1.71 24.82
C GLY A 156 7.06 -0.24 24.39
N ALA A 157 6.08 0.24 23.62
CA ALA A 157 6.02 1.62 23.18
C ALA A 157 4.74 2.26 23.72
N GLY A 158 4.84 2.85 24.91
CA GLY A 158 3.76 3.64 25.50
C GLY A 158 3.35 4.77 24.57
N LEU A 159 2.17 4.64 23.95
CA LEU A 159 1.40 5.77 23.45
C LEU A 159 0.51 6.27 24.60
N PRO A 160 0.45 7.59 24.86
CA PRO A 160 -0.42 8.15 25.88
C PRO A 160 -1.89 7.96 25.47
N THR A 161 -2.66 7.33 26.34
CA THR A 161 -4.10 7.11 26.20
C THR A 161 -4.87 8.11 27.05
N GLU A 162 -5.09 9.34 26.59
CA GLU A 162 -6.26 10.15 26.98
C GLU A 162 -6.56 11.21 25.89
N PRO A 163 -7.82 11.38 25.45
CA PRO A 163 -8.23 12.51 24.63
C PRO A 163 -8.37 13.79 25.48
N PRO A 164 -7.93 14.97 25.00
CA PRO A 164 -8.18 16.22 25.72
C PRO A 164 -9.67 16.57 25.72
N ALA A 165 -10.19 16.89 26.90
CA ALA A 165 -11.56 17.34 27.11
C ALA A 165 -11.85 18.65 26.35
N ALA A 166 -13.02 18.70 25.70
CA ALA A 166 -13.53 19.92 25.06
C ALA A 166 -13.98 20.95 26.12
N PRO A 167 -13.71 22.26 25.94
CA PRO A 167 -14.29 23.28 26.80
C PRO A 167 -15.75 23.60 26.39
N LEU A 168 -16.56 23.93 27.41
CA LEU A 168 -17.90 24.51 27.31
C LEU A 168 -17.86 25.96 26.77
#